data_AF-A0AAV6L7D7-F1
#
_entry.id   AF-A0AAV6L7D7-F1
#
_cell.length_a   1.000
_cell.length_b   1.000
_cell.length_c   1.000
_cell.angle_alpha   90.00
_cell.angle_beta   90.00
_cell.angle_gamma   90.00
#
_symmetry.space_group_name_H-M   'P 1'
#
loop_
_entity.id
_entity.type
_entity.pdbx_description
1 polymer ?
#
loop_
_entity_poly.entity_id
_entity_poly.type
_entity_poly.pdbx_seq_one_letter_code
_entity_poly.pdbx_strand_id
1 'polypeptide(L)' 'MHSGIGWVLTEEVGELLEQQGRITLTSSAFHSECLACLVAMIWCFDHNFCHITVATDCRWMERRLWNGKSNR' A
#
# COMPACT_ATOMS: atom_id res chain seq x y z
N MET A 1 5.08 -19.05 1.10
CA MET A 1 4.46 -19.18 -0.24
C MET A 1 5.05 -18.10 -1.12
N HIS A 2 5.35 -18.38 -2.39
CA HIS A 2 5.73 -17.30 -3.32
C HIS A 2 4.47 -16.49 -3.66
N SER A 3 4.58 -15.16 -3.64
CA SER A 3 3.47 -14.25 -3.94
C SER A 3 4.00 -13.03 -4.67
N GLY A 4 3.24 -12.56 -5.66
CA GLY A 4 3.48 -11.26 -6.28
C GLY A 4 2.91 -10.15 -5.39
N ILE A 5 3.69 -9.10 -5.18
CA ILE A 5 3.22 -7.84 -4.58
C ILE A 5 3.51 -6.70 -5.55
N GLY A 6 2.70 -5.66 -5.52
CA GLY A 6 2.93 -4.48 -6.33
C GLY A 6 2.13 -3.27 -5.83
N TRP A 7 2.53 -2.10 -6.30
CA TRP A 7 1.89 -0.83 -5.98
C TRP A 7 2.01 0.13 -7.16
N VAL A 8 1.12 1.12 -7.15
CA VAL A 8 1.06 2.19 -8.13
C VAL A 8 0.98 3.51 -7.37
N LEU A 9 1.73 4.52 -7.82
CA LEU A 9 1.66 5.88 -7.33
C LEU A 9 1.05 6.76 -8.42
N THR A 10 -0.02 7.47 -8.06
CA THR A 10 -0.67 8.43 -8.95
C THR A 10 -0.76 9.80 -8.30
N GLU A 11 -0.78 10.86 -9.12
CA GLU A 11 -1.23 12.18 -8.65
C GLU A 11 -2.75 12.19 -8.39
N GLU A 12 -3.24 13.25 -7.74
CA GLU A 12 -4.68 13.44 -7.47
C GLU A 12 -5.53 13.45 -8.75
N VAL A 13 -4.95 13.85 -9.88
CA VAL A 13 -5.62 13.90 -11.20
C VAL A 13 -5.58 12.53 -11.91
N GLY A 14 -5.02 11.50 -11.26
CA GLY A 14 -4.94 10.13 -11.78
C GLY A 14 -3.78 9.87 -12.73
N GLU A 15 -2.85 10.81 -12.88
CA GLU A 15 -1.63 10.60 -13.66
C GLU A 15 -0.72 9.59 -12.95
N LEU A 16 -0.24 8.59 -13.69
CA LEU A 16 0.68 7.57 -13.19
C LEU A 16 2.08 8.16 -13.04
N LEU A 17 2.58 8.23 -11.81
CA LEU A 17 3.94 8.69 -11.52
C LEU A 17 4.93 7.53 -11.50
N GLU A 18 4.58 6.42 -10.86
CA GLU A 18 5.47 5.29 -10.65
C GLU A 18 4.70 4.00 -10.42
N GLN A 19 5.27 2.85 -10.80
CA GLN A 19 4.70 1.54 -10.56
C GLN A 19 5.79 0.50 -10.35
N GLN A 20 5.67 -0.28 -9.28
CA GLN A 20 6.59 -1.38 -9.02
C GLN A 20 5.88 -2.66 -8.64
N GLY A 21 6.50 -3.79 -8.98
CA GLY A 21 6.05 -5.12 -8.60
C GLY A 21 7.22 -6.06 -8.43
N ARG A 22 7.10 -7.02 -7.49
CA ARG A 22 8.10 -8.05 -7.26
C ARG A 22 7.48 -9.33 -6.72
N ILE A 23 8.18 -10.45 -6.96
CA ILE A 23 7.87 -11.72 -6.30
C ILE A 23 8.59 -11.73 -4.95
N THR A 24 7.89 -12.15 -3.90
CA THR A 24 8.45 -12.30 -2.55
C THR A 24 7.85 -13.51 -1.84
N LEU A 25 8.40 -13.82 -0.67
CA LEU A 25 7.86 -14.84 0.21
C LEU A 25 6.91 -14.20 1.22
N THR A 26 5.66 -14.65 1.23
CA THR A 26 4.68 -14.26 2.24
C THR A 26 4.04 -15.51 2.85
N SER A 27 3.45 -15.31 4.03
CA SER A 27 2.79 -16.36 4.81
C SER A 27 1.29 -16.43 4.56
N SER A 28 0.69 -15.39 3.99
CA SER A 28 -0.74 -15.32 3.66
C SER A 28 -1.00 -14.19 2.65
N ALA A 29 -2.18 -14.20 2.02
CA ALA A 29 -2.63 -13.09 1.18
C ALA A 29 -2.65 -11.76 1.97
N PHE A 30 -3.14 -11.77 3.21
CA PHE A 30 -3.13 -10.59 4.07
C PHE A 30 -1.72 -10.04 4.34
N HIS A 31 -0.72 -10.93 4.51
CA HIS A 31 0.67 -10.50 4.64
C HIS A 31 1.16 -9.85 3.34
N SER A 32 0.80 -10.40 2.17
CA SER A 32 1.10 -9.77 0.86
C SER A 32 0.52 -8.36 0.76
N GLU A 33 -0.74 -8.16 1.16
CA GLU A 33 -1.40 -6.84 1.14
C GLU A 33 -0.69 -5.82 2.04
N CYS A 34 -0.39 -6.22 3.28
CA CYS A 34 0.33 -5.37 4.23
C CYS A 34 1.71 -4.98 3.70
N LEU A 35 2.41 -5.95 3.10
CA LEU A 35 3.75 -5.74 2.58
C LEU A 35 3.76 -4.87 1.33
N ALA A 36 2.78 -5.02 0.43
CA ALA A 36 2.62 -4.15 -0.74
C ALA A 36 2.46 -2.68 -0.31
N CYS A 37 1.56 -2.42 0.64
CA CYS A 37 1.36 -1.07 1.20
C CYS A 37 2.63 -0.53 1.86
N LEU A 38 3.32 -1.35 2.67
CA LEU A 38 4.53 -0.94 3.36
C LEU A 38 5.66 -0.56 2.40
N VAL A 39 5.87 -1.35 1.35
CA VAL A 39 6.90 -1.07 0.34
C VAL A 39 6.59 0.22 -0.41
N ALA A 40 5.32 0.46 -0.76
CA ALA A 40 4.91 1.72 -1.38
C ALA A 40 5.20 2.93 -0.45
N MET A 41 4.85 2.82 0.83
CA MET A 41 5.10 3.89 1.81
C MET A 41 6.60 4.17 2.02
N ILE A 42 7.44 3.12 2.09
CA ILE A 42 8.89 3.28 2.19
C ILE A 42 9.43 3.99 0.95
N TRP A 43 9.02 3.58 -0.24
CA TRP A 43 9.46 4.23 -1.48
C TRP A 43 9.05 5.72 -1.50
N CYS A 44 7.81 6.03 -1.14
CA CYS A 44 7.33 7.42 -1.04
C CYS A 44 8.17 8.24 -0.04
N PHE A 45 8.47 7.66 1.12
CA PHE A 45 9.31 8.30 2.12
C PHE A 45 10.72 8.58 1.60
N ASP A 46 11.36 7.59 0.96
CA ASP A 46 12.70 7.72 0.37
C ASP A 46 12.74 8.79 -0.75
N HIS A 47 11.59 9.08 -1.38
CA HIS A 47 11.44 10.10 -2.42
C HIS A 47 10.87 11.44 -1.89
N ASN A 48 10.87 11.66 -0.57
CA ASN A 48 10.43 12.88 0.10
C ASN A 48 8.94 13.23 -0.06
N PHE A 49 8.08 12.25 -0.32
CA PHE A 49 6.63 12.46 -0.25
C PHE A 49 6.17 12.50 1.21
N CYS A 50 5.76 13.68 1.68
CA CYS A 50 5.32 13.90 3.07
C CYS A 50 3.82 13.66 3.30
N HIS A 51 3.01 13.80 2.26
CA HIS A 51 1.55 13.64 2.31
C HIS A 51 1.12 12.62 1.28
N ILE A 52 0.77 11.44 1.75
CA ILE A 52 0.33 10.32 0.90
C ILE A 52 -1.01 9.79 1.41
N THR A 53 -1.83 9.35 0.46
CA THR A 53 -3.02 8.54 0.74
C THR A 53 -2.75 7.14 0.22
N VAL A 54 -2.83 6.15 1.11
CA VAL A 54 -2.73 4.73 0.73
C VAL A 54 -4.13 4.22 0.47
N ALA A 55 -4.33 3.52 -0.65
CA ALA A 55 -5.58 2.84 -0.98
C ALA A 55 -5.31 1.34 -1.16
N THR A 56 -6.22 0.50 -0.67
CA THR A 56 -6.17 -0.96 -0.81
C THR A 56 -7.60 -1.50 -0.82
N ASP A 57 -7.85 -2.55 -1.60
CA ASP A 57 -9.12 -3.28 -1.63
C ASP A 57 -9.20 -4.37 -0.53
N CYS A 58 -8.13 -4.53 0.26
CA CYS A 58 -8.08 -5.41 1.40
C CYS A 58 -8.98 -4.90 2.54
N ARG A 59 -10.24 -5.34 2.56
CA ARG A 59 -11.26 -4.97 3.59
C ARG A 59 -10.82 -5.16 5.04
N TRP A 60 -9.85 -6.04 5.29
CA TRP A 60 -9.29 -6.23 6.64
C TRP A 60 -8.37 -5.09 7.05
N MET A 61 -7.56 -4.59 6.11
CA MET A 61 -6.74 -3.39 6.33
C MET A 61 -7.61 -2.14 6.37
N GLU A 62 -8.58 -2.02 5.47
CA GLU A 62 -9.53 -0.89 5.46
C GLU A 62 -10.17 -0.69 6.84
N ARG A 63 -10.74 -1.77 7.39
CA ARG A 63 -11.38 -1.75 8.70
C ARG A 63 -10.44 -1.48 9.87
N ARG A 64 -9.13 -1.78 9.77
CA ARG A 64 -8.18 -1.55 10.87
C ARG A 64 -7.50 -0.19 10.80
N LEU A 65 -7.21 0.30 9.60
CA LEU A 65 -6.53 1.57 9.38
C LEU A 65 -7.51 2.76 9.40
N TRP A 66 -8.73 2.60 8.87
CA TRP A 66 -9.70 3.70 8.79
C TRP A 66 -10.70 3.76 9.95
N ASN A 67 -11.11 2.64 10.56
CA ASN A 67 -12.04 2.71 11.70
C ASN A 67 -11.41 3.28 12.98
N GLY A 68 -10.09 3.48 13.03
CA GLY A 68 -9.44 4.24 14.10
C GLY A 68 -9.79 5.74 14.12
N LYS A 69 -10.44 6.27 13.06
CA LYS A 69 -10.85 7.68 12.96
C LYS A 69 -12.35 7.92 13.22
N SER A 70 -13.16 6.87 13.43
CA SER A 70 -14.60 6.99 13.68
C SER A 70 -14.94 6.81 15.16
N ASN A 71 -14.28 7.57 16.04
CA ASN A 71 -14.80 7.86 17.39
C ASN A 71 -13.98 8.99 18.05
N ARG A 72 -14.18 10.22 17.59
CA ARG A 72 -14.03 11.47 18.37
C ARG A 72 -14.54 12.65 17.57
#